data_AF-A0A959P3I3-F1
#
_entry.id   AF-A0A959P3I3-F1
#
_cell.length_a   1.000
_cell.length_b   1.000
_cell.length_c   1.000
_cell.angle_alpha   90.00
_cell.angle_beta   90.00
_cell.angle_gamma   90.00
#
_symmetry.space_group_name_H-M   'P 1'
#
loop_
_entity.id
_entity.type
_entity.pdbx_description
1 polymer ?
#
loop_
_entity_poly.entity_id
_entity_poly.type
_entity_poly.pdbx_seq_one_letter_code
_entity_poly.pdbx_strand_id
1 'polypeptide(L)'
;MALGKMNGMSAFLRGFLFGILMVLPTLGFCQFTDDFSDGDFTANPTWTGDAANFEVDGNQKLHLNAPAESDTSYLSVTSEAIDDAT
;
A
#
# COMPACT_ATOMS: atom_id res chain seq x y z
N MET A 1 18.66 44.44 15.11
CA MET A 1 19.45 43.52 14.24
C MET A 1 19.14 42.02 14.46
N ALA A 2 18.51 41.60 15.57
CA ALA A 2 18.22 40.18 15.85
C ALA A 2 16.98 39.59 15.12
N LEU A 3 15.99 40.42 14.78
CA LEU A 3 14.70 39.97 14.23
C LEU A 3 14.79 39.32 12.83
N GLY A 4 15.69 39.81 11.96
CA GLY A 4 15.91 39.23 10.62
C GLY A 4 16.61 37.86 10.64
N LYS A 5 17.41 37.57 11.67
CA LYS A 5 18.09 36.27 11.84
C LYS A 5 17.11 35.16 12.25
N MET A 6 16.08 35.49 13.04
CA MET A 6 15.06 34.52 13.48
C MET A 6 14.11 34.10 12.34
N ASN A 7 13.78 35.02 11.42
CA ASN A 7 12.91 34.72 10.27
C ASN A 7 13.60 33.83 9.22
N GLY A 8 14.92 33.98 9.04
CA GLY A 8 15.69 33.08 8.16
C GLY A 8 15.76 31.66 8.69
N MET A 9 15.91 31.49 10.01
CA MET A 9 15.97 30.18 10.65
C MET A 9 14.64 29.42 10.61
N SER A 10 13.51 30.12 10.76
CA SER A 10 12.18 29.51 10.62
C SER A 10 11.82 29.17 9.18
N ALA A 11 12.23 29.99 8.20
CA ALA A 11 12.06 29.69 6.77
C ALA A 11 12.89 28.47 6.35
N PHE A 12 14.14 28.37 6.82
CA PHE A 12 15.00 27.20 6.59
C PHE A 12 14.40 25.92 7.20
N LEU A 13 13.93 25.98 8.45
CA LEU A 13 13.33 24.84 9.14
C LEU A 13 12.07 24.33 8.41
N ARG A 14 11.24 25.24 7.87
CA ARG A 14 10.06 24.89 7.07
C ARG A 14 10.42 24.17 5.77
N GLY A 15 11.44 24.67 5.05
CA GLY A 15 11.93 24.01 3.84
C GLY A 15 12.50 22.62 4.13
N PHE A 16 13.22 22.48 5.24
CA PHE A 16 13.77 21.21 5.68
C PHE A 16 12.68 20.19 6.05
N LEU A 17 11.68 20.59 6.84
CA LEU A 17 10.52 19.75 7.18
C LEU A 17 9.72 19.32 5.95
N PHE A 18 9.54 20.23 4.99
CA PHE A 18 8.86 19.91 3.73
C PHE A 18 9.64 18.88 2.90
N GLY A 19 10.97 19.03 2.84
CA GLY A 19 11.83 18.05 2.18
C GLY A 19 11.77 16.67 2.84
N ILE A 20 11.82 16.60 4.17
CA ILE A 20 11.66 15.34 4.92
C ILE A 20 10.30 14.70 4.59
N LEU A 21 9.22 15.48 4.65
CA LEU A 21 7.86 14.97 4.43
C LEU A 21 7.66 14.41 3.02
N MET A 22 8.33 14.97 2.01
CA MET A 22 8.28 14.47 0.62
C MET A 22 9.05 13.16 0.41
N VAL A 23 10.10 12.91 1.19
CA VAL A 23 10.95 11.70 1.05
C VAL A 23 10.47 10.55 1.93
N LEU A 24 9.74 10.83 3.02
CA LEU A 24 9.14 9.83 3.90
C LEU A 24 8.36 8.69 3.20
N PRO A 25 7.45 8.94 2.23
CA PRO A 25 6.67 7.87 1.60
C PRO A 25 7.51 6.93 0.72
N THR A 26 8.69 7.35 0.25
CA THR A 26 9.57 6.50 -0.56
C THR A 26 10.44 5.56 0.28
N LEU A 27 10.45 5.74 1.60
CA LEU A 27 11.17 4.89 2.56
C LEU A 27 10.28 3.78 3.14
N GLY A 28 8.97 3.83 2.87
CA GLY A 28 8.04 2.75 3.25
C GLY A 28 8.07 1.63 2.23
N PHE A 29 8.13 0.38 2.69
CA PHE A 29 7.81 -0.77 1.86
C PHE A 29 6.31 -0.74 1.53
N CYS A 30 5.94 -0.83 0.25
CA CYS A 30 4.55 -1.10 -0.10
C CYS A 30 4.17 -2.47 0.50
N GLN A 31 3.05 -2.55 1.22
CA GLN A 31 2.70 -3.72 2.04
C GLN A 31 2.53 -5.01 1.23
N PHE A 32 2.22 -4.92 -0.06
CA PHE A 32 2.30 -5.99 -1.05
C PHE A 32 2.14 -5.36 -2.45
N THR A 33 2.55 -6.09 -3.49
CA THR A 33 2.20 -5.77 -4.89
C THR A 33 1.86 -7.07 -5.59
N ASP A 34 0.84 -7.02 -6.43
CA ASP A 34 0.42 -8.13 -7.28
C ASP A 34 -0.13 -7.54 -8.57
N ASP A 35 0.41 -7.95 -9.71
CA ASP A 35 -0.03 -7.50 -11.02
C ASP A 35 -0.93 -8.52 -11.73
N PHE A 36 -1.15 -9.68 -11.10
CA PHE A 36 -1.94 -10.82 -11.59
C PHE A 36 -1.54 -11.32 -12.98
N SER A 37 -0.30 -11.04 -13.41
CA SER A 37 0.19 -11.39 -14.75
C SER A 37 0.33 -12.89 -14.97
N ASP A 38 0.40 -13.67 -13.89
CA ASP A 38 0.42 -15.13 -13.88
C ASP A 38 -0.98 -15.77 -13.86
N GLY A 39 -2.04 -14.98 -13.69
CA GLY A 39 -3.41 -15.49 -13.61
C GLY A 39 -3.76 -16.14 -12.27
N ASP A 40 -2.94 -15.97 -11.23
CA ASP A 40 -3.09 -16.70 -9.97
C ASP A 40 -2.89 -15.80 -8.74
N PHE A 41 -4.00 -15.41 -8.09
CA PHE A 41 -3.94 -14.64 -6.84
C PHE A 41 -3.54 -15.50 -5.61
N THR A 42 -3.36 -16.81 -5.77
CA THR A 42 -3.00 -17.70 -4.66
C THR A 42 -1.49 -17.89 -4.49
N ALA A 43 -0.68 -17.28 -5.37
CA ALA A 43 0.77 -17.34 -5.32
C ALA A 43 1.41 -15.95 -5.52
N ASN A 44 2.46 -15.68 -4.74
CA ASN A 44 3.39 -14.55 -4.94
C ASN A 44 2.74 -13.15 -5.17
N PRO A 45 1.90 -12.63 -4.26
CA PRO A 45 1.61 -13.11 -2.90
C PRO A 45 0.37 -14.02 -2.81
N THR A 46 0.26 -14.82 -1.75
CA THR A 46 -0.95 -15.61 -1.49
C THR A 46 -2.02 -14.75 -0.83
N TRP A 47 -3.12 -14.48 -1.55
CA TRP A 47 -4.30 -13.87 -0.94
C TRP A 47 -5.18 -14.93 -0.28
N THR A 48 -5.77 -14.59 0.86
CA THR A 48 -6.61 -15.48 1.68
C THR A 48 -7.94 -14.79 2.02
N GLY A 49 -8.97 -15.58 2.36
CA GLY A 49 -10.33 -15.08 2.61
C GLY A 49 -11.36 -15.89 1.82
N ASP A 50 -12.34 -15.22 1.24
CA ASP A 50 -13.42 -15.84 0.47
C ASP A 50 -12.97 -16.20 -0.96
N ALA A 51 -11.86 -16.94 -1.10
CA ALA A 51 -11.20 -17.20 -2.38
C ALA A 51 -12.11 -17.79 -3.48
N ALA A 52 -13.13 -18.56 -3.10
CA ALA A 52 -14.11 -19.11 -4.04
C ALA A 52 -14.98 -18.04 -4.74
N ASN A 53 -15.02 -16.83 -4.20
CA ASN A 53 -15.79 -15.70 -4.72
C ASN A 53 -14.95 -14.77 -5.60
N PHE A 54 -13.69 -15.10 -5.88
CA PHE A 54 -12.79 -14.27 -6.68
C PHE A 54 -12.08 -15.10 -7.75
N GLU A 55 -11.72 -14.44 -8.84
CA GLU A 55 -10.89 -15.01 -9.89
C GLU A 55 -10.00 -13.94 -10.51
N VAL A 56 -8.90 -14.36 -11.15
CA VAL A 56 -8.19 -13.52 -12.12
C VAL A 56 -8.76 -13.81 -13.49
N ASP A 57 -9.32 -12.79 -14.15
CA ASP A 57 -9.97 -12.94 -15.44
C ASP A 57 -8.98 -13.08 -16.61
N GLY A 58 -9.51 -13.30 -17.82
CA GLY A 58 -8.72 -13.38 -19.05
C GLY A 58 -7.96 -12.09 -19.43
N ASN A 59 -8.19 -10.97 -18.73
CA ASN A 59 -7.48 -9.70 -18.88
C ASN A 59 -6.46 -9.43 -17.75
N GLN A 60 -6.16 -10.46 -16.93
CA GLN A 60 -5.21 -10.35 -15.81
C GLN A 60 -5.71 -9.30 -14.80
N LYS A 61 -6.99 -9.39 -14.44
CA LYS A 61 -7.61 -8.55 -13.41
C LYS A 61 -8.30 -9.43 -12.38
N LEU A 62 -7.95 -9.21 -11.11
CA LEU A 62 -8.71 -9.75 -9.99
C LEU A 62 -10.08 -9.07 -9.92
N HIS A 63 -11.14 -9.87 -9.88
CA HIS A 63 -12.50 -9.38 -9.69
C HIS A 63 -13.37 -10.36 -8.90
N LEU A 64 -14.49 -9.84 -8.39
CA LEU A 64 -15.49 -10.64 -7.66
C LEU A 64 -16.28 -11.49 -8.66
N ASN A 65 -16.30 -12.80 -8.44
CA ASN A 65 -17.11 -13.80 -9.14
C ASN A 65 -17.97 -14.59 -8.13
N ALA A 66 -18.85 -13.89 -7.42
CA ALA A 66 -19.76 -14.47 -6.43
C ALA A 66 -21.19 -14.63 -6.99
N PRO A 67 -22.03 -15.50 -6.39
CA PRO A 67 -23.47 -15.53 -6.67
C PRO A 67 -24.14 -14.17 -6.49
N ALA A 68 -25.25 -13.94 -7.20
CA ALA A 68 -26.01 -12.67 -7.17
C ALA A 68 -26.86 -12.52 -5.89
N GLU A 69 -26.22 -12.65 -4.74
CA GLU A 69 -26.81 -12.53 -3.41
C GLU A 69 -26.26 -11.30 -2.68
N SER A 70 -27.03 -10.75 -1.75
CA SER A 70 -26.58 -9.63 -0.93
C SER A 70 -25.71 -10.14 0.22
N ASP A 71 -24.40 -10.22 -0.02
CA ASP A 71 -23.41 -10.63 0.98
C ASP A 71 -22.11 -9.79 0.88
N THR A 72 -21.16 -10.02 1.78
CA THR A 72 -19.81 -9.41 1.77
C THR A 72 -18.77 -10.47 1.43
N SER A 73 -17.75 -10.09 0.66
CA SER A 73 -16.60 -10.96 0.40
C SER A 73 -15.31 -10.17 0.55
N TYR A 74 -14.26 -10.82 1.03
CA TYR A 74 -12.96 -10.20 1.20
C TYR A 74 -11.82 -11.12 0.81
N LEU A 75 -10.71 -10.48 0.40
CA LEU A 75 -9.40 -11.09 0.35
C LEU A 75 -8.42 -10.22 1.13
N SER A 76 -7.41 -10.84 1.70
CA SER A 76 -6.32 -10.18 2.43
C SER A 76 -4.99 -10.88 2.18
N VAL A 77 -3.93 -10.10 2.26
CA VAL A 77 -2.53 -10.57 2.20
C VAL A 77 -1.89 -10.32 3.57
N THR A 78 -1.06 -11.25 4.03
CA THR A 78 -0.27 -11.08 5.26
C THR A 78 0.73 -9.94 5.11
N SER A 79 0.81 -9.07 6.12
CA SER A 79 1.74 -7.94 6.12
C SER A 79 3.14 -8.38 6.55
N GLU A 80 4.12 -8.31 5.65
CA GLU A 80 5.54 -8.57 5.97
C GLU A 80 6.11 -7.54 6.96
N ALA A 81 5.62 -6.30 6.95
CA ALA A 81 6.06 -5.25 7.87
C ALA A 81 5.82 -5.56 9.36
N ILE A 82 4.91 -6.50 9.67
CA ILE A 82 4.66 -6.95 11.05
C ILE A 82 5.60 -8.10 11.45
N ASP A 83 6.05 -8.90 10.47
CA ASP A 83 6.91 -10.06 10.70
C ASP A 83 8.36 -9.62 10.96
N ASP A 84 8.82 -8.61 10.24
CA ASP A 84 10.16 -8.00 10.42
C ASP A 84 10.27 -7.09 11.67
N ALA A 85 9.19 -6.87 12.42
CA ALA A 85 9.16 -5.98 13.58
C ALA A 85 9.72 -6.62 14.88
N THR A 86 10.62 -7.59 14.77
CA THR A 86 11.23 -8.34 15.88
C THR A 86 12.64 -7.84 16.22
#